data_AF-A0A7Y7IVS0-F1
#
_entry.id   AF-A0A7Y7IVS0-F1
#
_cell.length_a   1.000
_cell.length_b   1.000
_cell.length_c   1.000
_cell.angle_alpha   90.00
_cell.angle_beta   90.00
_cell.angle_gamma   90.00
#
_symmetry.space_group_name_H-M   'P 1'
#
loop_
_entity.id
_entity.type
_entity.pdbx_description
1 polymer ?
#
loop_
_entity_poly.entity_id
_entity_poly.type
_entity_poly.pdbx_seq_one_letter_code
_entity_poly.pdbx_strand_id
1 'polypeptide(L)'
;SGSRSTFGRGRVAAIRANHLLTGRSRLVTVKARVVRHSARSAPLGAHLGYLRREGVTRDGEKARLFGPETEDADPRAFAERSAGDRHHFRFIVSPEDAPEMADLKGYARELVGQMEKDLGTKLDWVAVDHWNTQHPHVHIIVRGVTDDGQDLVISRDYIKEGLRARAQDLVTQELGLRSDLDIRHALERQVEAERWTQLDRQLVRDAGRHSVMDVAPSPGQEPDPFQSLKVGRLRHLESLGLAHQLGPGQWAMDEAAETTLRELGERGDIIKRIHRGLREHGIERASASYVLAGESLDVPVIGRLVDRGLDDELKGTAYAVVDGVDGRTHHIKFPDLDATGDSAPGSVVELRKFDDAQGRRRVALAVRSDLAIEDQVTASGATWLDRQAVSRDPVALGQSGFGAEVRDAMDRRAEQLIEQGLAERQPHGVTFSHGLIGTLRRREVEALGERLATETGQPFSQAASGEYVAGSYRQRFALASGRFAMIDDGLGFQLVPWTPSLEKQLGRHVSGIARDDGGVDWGFGRNRGIGI
;
A
#
# COMPACT_ATOMS: atom_id res chain seq x y z
N SER A 1 -26.04 46.57 -29.44
CA SER A 1 -27.06 45.54 -29.21
C SER A 1 -26.69 44.75 -27.97
N GLY A 2 -27.20 45.16 -26.81
CA GLY A 2 -27.00 44.47 -25.54
C GLY A 2 -28.35 44.14 -24.94
N SER A 3 -28.55 42.88 -24.54
CA SER A 3 -29.48 42.45 -23.49
C SER A 3 -29.62 40.92 -23.56
N ARG A 4 -28.84 40.18 -22.77
CA ARG A 4 -29.22 38.82 -22.34
C ARG A 4 -30.30 38.99 -21.27
N SER A 5 -31.51 38.53 -21.56
CA SER A 5 -32.64 38.54 -20.63
C SER A 5 -32.35 37.64 -19.41
N THR A 6 -32.40 38.22 -18.21
CA THR A 6 -32.23 37.56 -16.90
C THR A 6 -33.53 37.54 -16.08
N PHE A 7 -34.69 37.47 -16.73
CA PHE A 7 -35.98 37.63 -16.04
C PHE A 7 -36.61 36.29 -15.63
N GLY A 8 -36.34 35.88 -14.39
CA GLY A 8 -37.05 34.82 -13.66
C GLY A 8 -36.77 35.00 -12.17
N ARG A 9 -37.79 35.39 -11.38
CA ARG A 9 -37.66 35.52 -9.92
C ARG A 9 -37.58 34.10 -9.33
N GLY A 10 -36.47 33.76 -8.67
CA GLY A 10 -36.25 32.44 -8.02
C GLY A 10 -35.01 31.68 -8.51
N ARG A 11 -34.63 31.82 -9.78
CA ARG A 11 -33.49 31.11 -10.40
C ARG A 11 -32.15 31.36 -9.71
N VAL A 12 -31.91 32.59 -9.26
CA VAL A 12 -30.71 32.96 -8.50
C VAL A 12 -30.69 32.32 -7.12
N ALA A 13 -31.86 32.13 -6.49
CA ALA A 13 -31.97 31.45 -5.19
C ALA A 13 -31.73 29.94 -5.33
N ALA A 14 -32.27 29.29 -6.38
CA ALA A 14 -32.04 27.88 -6.67
C ALA A 14 -30.56 27.58 -7.00
N ILE A 15 -29.89 28.46 -7.77
CA ILE A 15 -28.45 28.35 -8.05
C ILE A 15 -27.63 28.52 -6.77
N ARG A 16 -27.99 29.48 -5.89
CA ARG A 16 -27.31 29.67 -4.59
C ARG A 16 -27.53 28.49 -3.65
N ALA A 17 -28.73 27.90 -3.65
CA ALA A 17 -29.03 26.71 -2.86
C ALA A 17 -28.16 25.53 -3.33
N ASN A 18 -28.08 25.28 -4.64
CA ASN A 18 -27.38 24.12 -5.22
C ASN A 18 -25.96 24.41 -5.72
N HIS A 19 -25.28 25.41 -5.18
CA HIS A 19 -24.03 25.87 -5.78
C HIS A 19 -22.89 24.84 -5.73
N LEU A 20 -22.92 23.86 -4.81
CA LEU A 20 -21.96 22.74 -4.88
C LEU A 20 -22.31 21.83 -6.06
N LEU A 21 -23.58 21.47 -6.20
CA LEU A 21 -24.05 20.53 -7.22
C LEU A 21 -23.93 21.09 -8.63
N THR A 22 -24.07 22.41 -8.79
CA THR A 22 -24.13 23.09 -10.09
C THR A 22 -22.79 23.64 -10.60
N GLY A 23 -21.69 23.39 -9.88
CA GLY A 23 -20.36 23.80 -10.32
C GLY A 23 -20.03 23.19 -11.68
N ARG A 24 -19.81 24.01 -12.71
CA ARG A 24 -19.55 23.50 -14.07
C ARG A 24 -18.08 23.21 -14.36
N SER A 25 -17.17 23.71 -13.54
CA SER A 25 -15.75 23.36 -13.64
C SER A 25 -15.56 21.86 -13.42
N ARG A 26 -14.54 21.31 -14.07
CA ARG A 26 -14.10 19.92 -13.87
C ARG A 26 -13.64 19.72 -12.42
N LEU A 27 -13.76 18.51 -11.90
CA LEU A 27 -13.42 18.21 -10.51
C LEU A 27 -12.04 17.56 -10.42
N VAL A 28 -11.24 18.07 -9.48
CA VAL A 28 -9.93 17.51 -9.17
C VAL A 28 -9.79 17.36 -7.67
N THR A 29 -9.44 16.16 -7.24
CA THR A 29 -9.02 15.90 -5.85
C THR A 29 -7.55 16.22 -5.72
N VAL A 30 -7.22 17.12 -4.79
CA VAL A 30 -5.83 17.42 -4.41
C VAL A 30 -5.66 17.07 -2.94
N LYS A 31 -4.76 16.12 -2.66
CA LYS A 31 -4.28 15.82 -1.32
C LYS A 31 -2.84 16.28 -1.20
N ALA A 32 -2.48 16.85 -0.05
CA ALA A 32 -1.15 17.38 0.19
C ALA A 32 -0.64 17.00 1.57
N ARG A 33 0.64 16.71 1.69
CA ARG A 33 1.33 16.50 2.97
C ARG A 33 2.69 17.18 2.97
N VAL A 34 2.99 17.85 4.08
CA VAL A 34 4.35 18.33 4.38
C VAL A 34 5.06 17.25 5.21
N VAL A 35 6.21 16.78 4.73
CA VAL A 35 7.00 15.75 5.38
C VAL A 35 8.30 16.36 5.86
N ARG A 36 8.41 16.55 7.18
CA ARG A 36 9.65 17.04 7.82
C ARG A 36 10.67 15.91 7.88
N HIS A 37 11.89 16.22 7.49
CA HIS A 37 12.99 15.27 7.52
C HIS A 37 13.47 15.11 8.96
N SER A 38 13.62 13.86 9.41
CA SER A 38 14.14 13.53 10.73
C SER A 38 14.77 12.15 10.68
N ALA A 39 15.56 11.78 11.69
CA ALA A 39 16.11 10.42 11.80
C ALA A 39 15.04 9.30 11.83
N ARG A 40 13.76 9.66 12.01
CA ARG A 40 12.61 8.74 12.07
C ARG A 40 11.72 8.76 10.83
N SER A 41 11.92 9.67 9.88
CA SER A 41 11.12 9.70 8.65
C SER A 41 11.57 8.59 7.70
N ALA A 42 10.61 7.89 7.09
CA ALA A 42 10.92 6.91 6.05
C ALA A 42 11.79 7.57 4.95
N PRO A 43 12.86 6.89 4.48
CA PRO A 43 13.76 7.47 3.49
C PRO A 43 13.00 7.86 2.21
N LEU A 44 13.23 9.07 1.71
CA LEU A 44 12.59 9.57 0.49
C LEU A 44 12.84 8.64 -0.71
N GLY A 45 14.05 8.08 -0.82
CA GLY A 45 14.39 7.13 -1.87
C GLY A 45 13.55 5.86 -1.85
N ALA A 46 13.20 5.35 -0.67
CA ALA A 46 12.33 4.17 -0.54
C ALA A 46 10.90 4.47 -1.01
N HIS A 47 10.38 5.66 -0.66
CA HIS A 47 9.07 6.12 -1.12
C HIS A 47 9.03 6.29 -2.64
N LEU A 48 10.04 6.95 -3.24
CA LEU A 48 10.14 7.11 -4.69
C LEU A 48 10.28 5.77 -5.43
N GLY A 49 11.06 4.84 -4.87
CA GLY A 49 11.18 3.48 -5.39
C GLY A 49 9.85 2.72 -5.39
N TYR A 50 9.05 2.88 -4.32
CA TYR A 50 7.71 2.32 -4.25
C TYR A 50 6.78 2.91 -5.31
N LEU A 51 6.72 4.25 -5.44
CA LEU A 51 5.83 4.89 -6.40
C LEU A 51 6.11 4.45 -7.85
N ARG A 52 7.36 4.14 -8.19
CA ARG A 52 7.73 3.55 -9.50
C ARG A 52 7.34 2.09 -9.65
N ARG A 53 7.38 1.31 -8.57
CA ARG A 53 7.07 -0.12 -8.60
C ARG A 53 5.58 -0.35 -8.79
N GLU A 54 4.77 0.38 -8.03
CA GLU A 54 3.31 0.27 -8.10
C GLU A 54 2.73 1.04 -9.26
N GLY A 55 3.36 2.14 -9.69
CA GLY A 55 2.84 2.93 -10.78
C GLY A 55 2.87 2.17 -12.09
N VAL A 56 1.72 2.13 -12.76
CA VAL A 56 1.58 1.70 -14.15
C VAL A 56 1.16 2.90 -14.98
N THR A 57 1.79 3.10 -16.14
CA THR A 57 1.41 4.15 -17.10
C THR A 57 0.12 3.78 -17.83
N ARG A 58 -0.44 4.71 -18.61
CA ARG A 58 -1.64 4.46 -19.43
C ARG A 58 -1.51 3.22 -20.34
N ASP A 59 -0.29 2.94 -20.82
CA ASP A 59 -0.01 1.87 -21.77
C ASP A 59 0.32 0.52 -21.10
N GLY A 60 0.22 0.44 -19.77
CA GLY A 60 0.52 -0.79 -19.02
C GLY A 60 2.00 -0.98 -18.68
N GLU A 61 2.88 -0.02 -19.01
CA GLU A 61 4.30 -0.07 -18.66
C GLU A 61 4.57 0.36 -17.22
N LYS A 62 5.72 -0.03 -16.66
CA LYS A 62 6.18 0.46 -15.35
C LYS A 62 6.38 1.98 -15.40
N ALA A 63 5.78 2.67 -14.44
CA ALA A 63 5.87 4.11 -14.36
C ALA A 63 7.30 4.57 -14.03
N ARG A 64 7.71 5.66 -14.68
CA ARG A 64 9.01 6.31 -14.47
C ARG A 64 8.76 7.65 -13.80
N LEU A 65 9.72 8.07 -12.97
CA LEU A 65 9.68 9.43 -12.46
C LEU A 65 9.96 10.37 -13.62
N PHE A 66 9.16 11.43 -13.75
CA PHE A 66 9.42 12.52 -14.67
C PHE A 66 9.62 13.82 -13.87
N GLY A 67 10.20 14.82 -14.52
CA GLY A 67 10.40 16.14 -13.96
C GLY A 67 10.06 17.23 -14.99
N PRO A 68 10.51 18.47 -14.74
CA PRO A 68 10.22 19.59 -15.63
C PRO A 68 10.75 19.36 -17.05
N GLU A 69 11.97 18.81 -17.19
CA GLU A 69 12.65 18.61 -18.49
C GLU A 69 13.14 17.17 -18.71
N THR A 70 12.70 16.21 -17.88
CA THR A 70 13.11 14.80 -17.98
C THR A 70 11.92 13.85 -17.91
N GLU A 71 12.02 12.73 -18.62
CA GLU A 71 11.05 11.62 -18.62
C GLU A 71 11.50 10.42 -17.76
N ASP A 72 12.74 10.42 -17.26
CA ASP A 72 13.29 9.36 -16.41
C ASP A 72 14.26 9.96 -15.38
N ALA A 73 13.68 10.58 -14.36
CA ALA A 73 14.42 11.13 -13.23
C ALA A 73 14.92 10.01 -12.31
N ASP A 74 16.19 10.07 -11.90
CA ASP A 74 16.76 9.11 -10.95
C ASP A 74 16.23 9.36 -9.51
N PRO A 75 15.51 8.38 -8.92
CA PRO A 75 15.04 8.46 -7.54
C PRO A 75 16.16 8.68 -6.51
N ARG A 76 17.32 8.06 -6.72
CA ARG A 76 18.44 8.13 -5.77
C ARG A 76 19.05 9.52 -5.80
N ALA A 77 19.35 10.03 -7.00
CA ALA A 77 19.83 11.39 -7.16
C ALA A 77 18.86 12.44 -6.59
N PHE A 78 17.53 12.24 -6.70
CA PHE A 78 16.55 13.16 -6.09
C PHE A 78 16.55 13.08 -4.57
N ALA A 79 16.60 11.87 -4.02
CA ALA A 79 16.66 11.66 -2.58
C ALA A 79 17.95 12.24 -1.96
N GLU A 80 19.10 12.04 -2.61
CA GLU A 80 20.39 12.55 -2.15
C GLU A 80 20.43 14.07 -2.11
N ARG A 81 20.00 14.75 -3.20
CA ARG A 81 19.97 16.22 -3.21
C ARG A 81 18.96 16.82 -2.25
N SER A 82 17.91 16.07 -1.90
CA SER A 82 16.91 16.50 -0.92
C SER A 82 17.31 16.22 0.53
N ALA A 83 18.39 15.46 0.78
CA ALA A 83 18.71 14.95 2.11
C ALA A 83 19.01 16.04 3.16
N GLY A 84 19.43 17.22 2.71
CA GLY A 84 19.68 18.38 3.55
C GLY A 84 18.45 19.28 3.79
N ASP A 85 17.35 19.02 3.09
CA ASP A 85 16.16 19.88 3.17
C ASP A 85 15.46 19.70 4.53
N ARG A 86 14.88 20.77 5.07
CA ARG A 86 14.10 20.70 6.31
C ARG A 86 12.84 19.83 6.14
N HIS A 87 12.21 19.92 4.98
CA HIS A 87 10.99 19.20 4.63
C HIS A 87 10.88 19.00 3.12
N HIS A 88 9.93 18.17 2.70
CA HIS A 88 9.46 18.13 1.32
C HIS A 88 7.93 18.09 1.31
N PHE A 89 7.33 18.39 0.16
CA PHE A 89 5.90 18.31 -0.07
C PHE A 89 5.57 17.10 -0.92
N ARG A 90 4.48 16.42 -0.58
CA ARG A 90 3.88 15.36 -1.38
C ARG A 90 2.48 15.79 -1.77
N PHE A 91 2.20 15.80 -3.06
CA PHE A 91 0.88 16.05 -3.60
C PHE A 91 0.39 14.82 -4.34
N ILE A 92 -0.90 14.54 -4.20
CA ILE A 92 -1.63 13.61 -5.06
C ILE A 92 -2.71 14.42 -5.75
N VAL A 93 -2.68 14.44 -7.07
CA VAL A 93 -3.63 15.17 -7.91
C VAL A 93 -4.38 14.17 -8.77
N SER A 94 -5.68 14.05 -8.55
CA SER A 94 -6.55 13.09 -9.24
C SER A 94 -7.74 13.83 -9.87
N PRO A 95 -7.67 14.12 -11.18
CA PRO A 95 -8.83 14.57 -11.95
C PRO A 95 -9.89 13.45 -12.03
N GLU A 96 -11.17 13.79 -11.84
CA GLU A 96 -12.26 12.80 -11.96
C GLU A 96 -12.35 12.23 -13.37
N ASP A 97 -12.14 13.10 -14.36
CA ASP A 97 -12.22 12.80 -15.80
C ASP A 97 -10.84 12.46 -16.40
N ALA A 98 -9.87 12.03 -15.57
CA ALA A 98 -8.51 11.70 -16.03
C ALA A 98 -8.45 10.73 -17.24
N PRO A 99 -9.34 9.73 -17.37
CA PRO A 99 -9.36 8.86 -18.56
C PRO A 99 -9.65 9.59 -19.89
N GLU A 100 -10.37 10.71 -19.83
CA GLU A 100 -10.70 11.55 -21.00
C GLU A 100 -9.57 12.52 -21.35
N MET A 101 -8.62 12.75 -20.44
CA MET A 101 -7.47 13.63 -20.67
C MET A 101 -6.47 12.99 -21.64
N ALA A 102 -5.84 13.84 -22.45
CA ALA A 102 -4.86 13.42 -23.43
C ALA A 102 -3.53 13.02 -22.77
N ASP A 103 -3.02 13.88 -21.89
CA ASP A 103 -1.70 13.72 -21.27
C ASP A 103 -1.69 14.18 -19.80
N LEU A 104 -1.68 13.20 -18.89
CA LEU A 104 -1.65 13.45 -17.46
C LEU A 104 -0.27 13.94 -16.97
N LYS A 105 0.83 13.63 -17.68
CA LYS A 105 2.17 14.14 -17.35
C LYS A 105 2.32 15.60 -17.76
N GLY A 106 1.87 15.95 -18.96
CA GLY A 106 1.79 17.33 -19.44
C GLY A 106 0.96 18.20 -18.51
N TYR A 107 -0.22 17.72 -18.12
CA TYR A 107 -1.06 18.37 -17.10
C TYR A 107 -0.30 18.64 -15.78
N ALA A 108 0.48 17.67 -15.28
CA ALA A 108 1.25 17.86 -14.06
C ALA A 108 2.34 18.94 -14.21
N ARG A 109 3.01 19.00 -15.37
CA ARG A 109 3.99 20.07 -15.67
C ARG A 109 3.36 21.44 -15.70
N GLU A 110 2.20 21.57 -16.34
CA GLU A 110 1.45 22.84 -16.39
C GLU A 110 0.99 23.27 -15.00
N LEU A 111 0.51 22.32 -14.18
CA LEU A 111 0.10 22.59 -12.81
C LEU A 111 1.26 23.09 -11.96
N VAL A 112 2.42 22.43 -12.02
CA VAL A 112 3.61 22.88 -11.29
C VAL A 112 4.11 24.23 -11.83
N GLY A 113 4.07 24.45 -13.15
CA GLY A 113 4.38 25.75 -13.73
C GLY A 113 3.46 26.88 -13.24
N GLN A 114 2.18 26.58 -12.98
CA GLN A 114 1.27 27.53 -12.34
C GLN A 114 1.58 27.73 -10.86
N MET A 115 2.01 26.68 -10.15
CA MET A 115 2.52 26.80 -8.77
C MET A 115 3.74 27.71 -8.69
N GLU A 116 4.71 27.56 -9.59
CA GLU A 116 5.89 28.44 -9.63
C GLU A 116 5.50 29.92 -9.79
N LYS A 117 4.53 30.21 -10.68
CA LYS A 117 4.01 31.57 -10.89
C LYS A 117 3.30 32.11 -9.66
N ASP A 118 2.45 31.30 -9.03
CA ASP A 118 1.68 31.71 -7.86
C ASP A 118 2.57 31.89 -6.61
N LEU A 119 3.64 31.10 -6.48
CA LEU A 119 4.58 31.14 -5.35
C LEU A 119 5.76 32.09 -5.57
N GLY A 120 6.03 32.51 -6.80
CA GLY A 120 7.11 33.44 -7.14
C GLY A 120 8.52 32.85 -7.04
N THR A 121 8.66 31.53 -7.16
CA THR A 121 9.94 30.79 -7.07
C THR A 121 9.91 29.60 -8.03
N LYS A 122 11.08 29.20 -8.54
CA LYS A 122 11.21 27.89 -9.19
C LYS A 122 11.12 26.75 -8.18
N LEU A 123 10.61 25.61 -8.64
CA LEU A 123 10.40 24.42 -7.82
C LEU A 123 11.26 23.26 -8.35
N ASP A 124 12.01 22.58 -7.47
CA ASP A 124 12.67 21.30 -7.77
C ASP A 124 11.72 20.16 -7.39
N TRP A 125 11.30 19.37 -8.38
CA TRP A 125 10.27 18.35 -8.22
C TRP A 125 10.47 17.14 -9.13
N VAL A 126 9.89 16.02 -8.71
CA VAL A 126 9.68 14.82 -9.53
C VAL A 126 8.24 14.36 -9.37
N ALA A 127 7.70 13.72 -10.39
CA ALA A 127 6.35 13.17 -10.36
C ALA A 127 6.26 11.80 -11.02
N VAL A 128 5.14 11.13 -10.81
CA VAL A 128 4.78 9.87 -11.46
C VAL A 128 3.27 9.74 -11.53
N ASP A 129 2.78 9.30 -12.68
CA ASP A 129 1.37 9.04 -12.94
C ASP A 129 1.03 7.55 -12.77
N HIS A 130 -0.10 7.26 -12.14
CA HIS A 130 -0.58 5.91 -11.85
C HIS A 130 -1.94 5.68 -12.51
N TRP A 131 -2.05 4.61 -13.31
CA TRP A 131 -3.25 4.20 -14.03
C TRP A 131 -3.84 2.85 -13.59
N ASN A 132 -3.11 2.10 -12.77
CA ASN A 132 -3.54 0.82 -12.18
C ASN A 132 -4.41 0.95 -10.92
N THR A 133 -4.86 2.16 -10.61
CA THR A 133 -5.80 2.40 -9.51
C THR A 133 -7.19 2.71 -10.07
N GLN A 134 -8.21 2.71 -9.20
CA GLN A 134 -9.59 2.99 -9.62
C GLN A 134 -9.73 4.37 -10.31
N HIS A 135 -8.88 5.34 -9.94
CA HIS A 135 -8.88 6.68 -10.49
C HIS A 135 -7.44 7.09 -10.85
N PRO A 136 -7.13 7.31 -12.13
CA PRO A 136 -5.81 7.78 -12.52
C PRO A 136 -5.42 9.07 -11.80
N HIS A 137 -4.17 9.16 -11.37
CA HIS A 137 -3.68 10.30 -10.59
C HIS A 137 -2.18 10.48 -10.72
N VAL A 138 -1.69 11.65 -10.31
CA VAL A 138 -0.27 12.00 -10.31
C VAL A 138 0.21 12.25 -8.90
N HIS A 139 1.31 11.62 -8.53
CA HIS A 139 2.12 11.99 -7.38
C HIS A 139 3.11 13.07 -7.78
N ILE A 140 3.13 14.21 -7.08
CA ILE A 140 4.12 15.27 -7.29
C ILE A 140 4.87 15.48 -5.98
N ILE A 141 6.18 15.27 -6.03
CA ILE A 141 7.09 15.43 -4.89
C ILE A 141 7.92 16.68 -5.13
N VAL A 142 7.73 17.69 -4.27
CA VAL A 142 8.40 19.00 -4.39
C VAL A 142 9.34 19.17 -3.20
N ARG A 143 10.58 19.58 -3.45
CA ARG A 143 11.54 19.88 -2.39
C ARG A 143 11.08 21.05 -1.53
N GLY A 144 11.55 21.09 -0.29
CA GLY A 144 11.20 22.14 0.66
C GLY A 144 12.08 23.37 0.58
N VAL A 145 12.69 23.63 -0.58
CA VAL A 145 13.62 24.74 -0.80
C VAL A 145 13.20 25.59 -2.00
N THR A 146 13.44 26.89 -1.92
CA THR A 146 13.27 27.87 -3.00
C THR A 146 14.52 27.92 -3.89
N ASP A 147 14.44 28.64 -5.01
CA ASP A 147 15.55 28.80 -5.95
C ASP A 147 16.73 29.64 -5.42
N ASP A 148 16.50 30.47 -4.41
CA ASP A 148 17.52 31.17 -3.62
C ASP A 148 18.07 30.34 -2.43
N GLY A 149 17.62 29.08 -2.30
CA GLY A 149 18.10 28.13 -1.29
C GLY A 149 17.49 28.28 0.10
N GLN A 150 16.48 29.13 0.27
CA GLN A 150 15.73 29.26 1.53
C GLN A 150 14.68 28.15 1.71
N ASP A 151 14.13 28.04 2.92
CA ASP A 151 13.02 27.11 3.19
C ASP A 151 11.74 27.54 2.46
N LEU A 152 11.24 26.70 1.55
CA LEU A 152 9.95 26.90 0.89
C LEU A 152 8.81 26.69 1.88
N VAL A 153 8.01 27.73 2.12
CA VAL A 153 6.79 27.67 2.95
C VAL A 153 5.58 28.01 2.10
N ILE A 154 4.69 27.03 1.90
CA ILE A 154 3.45 27.20 1.13
C ILE A 154 2.29 27.43 2.10
N SER A 155 1.48 28.46 1.85
CA SER A 155 0.34 28.77 2.69
C SER A 155 -0.69 27.64 2.69
N ARG A 156 -1.33 27.42 3.84
CA ARG A 156 -2.36 26.39 3.99
C ARG A 156 -3.55 26.65 3.06
N ASP A 157 -3.93 27.91 2.87
CA ASP A 157 -5.07 28.28 2.02
C ASP A 157 -4.75 28.07 0.54
N TYR A 158 -3.50 28.32 0.13
CA TYR A 158 -3.07 27.97 -1.23
C TYR A 158 -3.14 26.46 -1.45
N ILE A 159 -2.58 25.63 -0.55
CA ILE A 159 -2.66 24.17 -0.66
C ILE A 159 -4.12 23.68 -0.67
N LYS A 160 -4.93 24.23 0.24
CA LYS A 160 -6.30 23.76 0.48
C LYS A 160 -7.24 24.19 -0.64
N GLU A 161 -7.11 25.40 -1.19
CA GLU A 161 -8.10 25.98 -2.10
C GLU A 161 -7.47 26.48 -3.41
N GLY A 162 -6.36 27.22 -3.33
CA GLY A 162 -5.69 27.78 -4.51
C GLY A 162 -5.22 26.73 -5.52
N LEU A 163 -4.41 25.76 -5.08
CA LEU A 163 -3.88 24.69 -5.91
C LEU A 163 -4.99 23.83 -6.52
N ARG A 164 -6.05 23.55 -5.76
CA ARG A 164 -7.21 22.83 -6.29
C ARG A 164 -7.91 23.65 -7.39
N ALA A 165 -8.10 24.95 -7.18
CA ALA A 165 -8.69 25.81 -8.20
C ALA A 165 -7.84 25.80 -9.49
N ARG A 166 -6.51 25.95 -9.39
CA ARG A 166 -5.60 25.84 -10.55
C ARG A 166 -5.72 24.52 -11.28
N ALA A 167 -5.70 23.42 -10.53
CA ALA A 167 -5.87 22.08 -11.06
C ALA A 167 -7.20 21.93 -11.82
N GLN A 168 -8.31 22.40 -11.23
CA GLN A 168 -9.63 22.36 -11.87
C GLN A 168 -9.72 23.23 -13.11
N ASP A 169 -9.11 24.41 -13.09
CA ASP A 169 -9.08 25.33 -14.23
C ASP A 169 -8.36 24.71 -15.43
N LEU A 170 -7.22 24.05 -15.21
CA LEU A 170 -6.46 23.37 -16.27
C LEU A 170 -7.28 22.24 -16.92
N VAL A 171 -7.87 21.35 -16.12
CA VAL A 171 -8.72 20.27 -16.67
C VAL A 171 -9.94 20.85 -17.40
N THR A 172 -10.50 21.96 -16.90
CA THR A 172 -11.63 22.65 -17.55
C THR A 172 -11.22 23.31 -18.87
N GLN A 173 -9.98 23.80 -19.00
CA GLN A 173 -9.47 24.34 -20.25
C GLN A 173 -9.31 23.24 -21.31
N GLU A 174 -8.87 22.04 -20.90
CA GLU A 174 -8.68 20.90 -21.80
C GLU A 174 -10.03 20.26 -22.22
N LEU A 175 -10.86 19.88 -21.25
CA LEU A 175 -12.07 19.09 -21.48
C LEU A 175 -13.36 19.93 -21.58
N GLY A 176 -13.25 21.26 -21.42
CA GLY A 176 -14.39 22.15 -21.33
C GLY A 176 -15.18 22.02 -20.02
N LEU A 177 -16.25 22.83 -19.92
CA LEU A 177 -17.19 22.79 -18.80
C LEU A 177 -18.03 21.51 -18.82
N ARG A 178 -18.37 21.01 -17.64
CA ARG A 178 -19.31 19.90 -17.47
C ARG A 178 -20.69 20.28 -17.99
N SER A 179 -21.32 19.36 -18.71
CA SER A 179 -22.71 19.48 -19.16
C SER A 179 -23.68 19.23 -18.00
N ASP A 180 -24.94 19.61 -18.19
CA ASP A 180 -25.99 19.30 -17.19
C ASP A 180 -26.24 17.80 -17.07
N LEU A 181 -25.96 17.04 -18.14
CA LEU A 181 -26.06 15.60 -18.17
C LEU A 181 -24.94 14.96 -17.34
N ASP A 182 -23.70 15.44 -17.49
CA ASP A 182 -22.54 14.94 -16.73
C ASP A 182 -22.74 15.15 -15.23
N ILE A 183 -23.20 16.35 -14.85
CA ILE A 183 -23.52 16.68 -13.45
C ILE A 183 -24.60 15.73 -12.91
N ARG A 184 -25.68 15.51 -13.67
CA ARG A 184 -26.77 14.63 -13.24
C ARG A 184 -26.30 13.18 -13.05
N HIS A 185 -25.61 12.61 -14.04
CA HIS A 185 -25.08 11.24 -13.93
C HIS A 185 -24.10 11.09 -12.76
N ALA A 186 -23.27 12.10 -12.50
CA ALA A 186 -22.35 12.08 -11.35
C ALA A 186 -23.08 12.10 -10.00
N LEU A 187 -24.20 12.81 -9.90
CA LEU A 187 -25.01 12.85 -8.68
C LEU A 187 -25.88 11.61 -8.51
N GLU A 188 -26.41 11.03 -9.59
CA GLU A 188 -27.16 9.77 -9.54
C GLU A 188 -26.33 8.64 -8.92
N ARG A 189 -25.05 8.53 -9.29
CA ARG A 189 -24.11 7.55 -8.68
C ARG A 189 -23.88 7.76 -7.18
N GLN A 190 -24.20 8.93 -6.63
CA GLN A 190 -24.01 9.25 -5.21
C GLN A 190 -25.21 8.87 -4.35
N VAL A 191 -26.39 8.65 -4.93
CA VAL A 191 -27.63 8.40 -4.20
C VAL A 191 -27.50 7.17 -3.28
N GLU A 192 -27.05 6.05 -3.82
CA GLU A 192 -26.90 4.77 -3.10
C GLU A 192 -25.45 4.52 -2.62
N ALA A 193 -24.57 5.51 -2.73
CA ALA A 193 -23.17 5.31 -2.39
C ALA A 193 -22.97 5.25 -0.87
N GLU A 194 -22.48 4.14 -0.34
CA GLU A 194 -22.13 3.96 1.08
C GLU A 194 -20.82 4.67 1.46
N ARG A 195 -20.71 5.96 1.13
CA ARG A 195 -19.58 6.84 1.46
C ARG A 195 -20.04 8.28 1.60
N TRP A 196 -19.24 9.15 2.22
CA TRP A 196 -19.55 10.58 2.29
C TRP A 196 -19.37 11.27 0.93
N THR A 197 -20.45 11.82 0.39
CA THR A 197 -20.55 12.33 -0.98
C THR A 197 -20.76 13.84 -1.06
N GLN A 198 -20.88 14.38 -2.28
CA GLN A 198 -21.21 15.77 -2.50
C GLN A 198 -22.67 16.08 -2.20
N LEU A 199 -23.59 15.14 -2.46
CA LEU A 199 -24.99 15.25 -2.04
C LEU A 199 -25.08 15.46 -0.54
N ASP A 200 -24.32 14.70 0.25
CA ASP A 200 -24.35 14.81 1.72
C ASP A 200 -23.87 16.18 2.19
N ARG A 201 -22.78 16.70 1.63
CA ARG A 201 -22.30 18.07 1.93
C ARG A 201 -23.30 19.15 1.56
N GLN A 202 -24.04 18.95 0.45
CA GLN A 202 -25.10 19.86 0.06
C GLN A 202 -26.29 19.79 1.02
N LEU A 203 -26.69 18.58 1.43
CA LEU A 203 -27.76 18.35 2.41
C LEU A 203 -27.45 19.00 3.77
N VAL A 204 -26.23 18.81 4.31
CA VAL A 204 -25.77 19.50 5.54
C VAL A 204 -25.91 21.02 5.39
N ARG A 205 -25.53 21.55 4.23
CA ARG A 205 -25.62 22.99 3.97
C ARG A 205 -27.07 23.47 3.89
N ASP A 206 -27.93 22.70 3.25
CA ASP A 206 -29.36 23.01 3.12
C ASP A 206 -30.07 23.02 4.48
N ALA A 207 -29.63 22.17 5.43
CA ALA A 207 -30.13 22.15 6.81
C ALA A 207 -29.83 23.46 7.59
N GLY A 208 -28.78 24.17 7.20
CA GLY A 208 -28.34 25.40 7.84
C GLY A 208 -28.11 25.25 9.35
N ARG A 209 -28.54 26.25 10.14
CA ARG A 209 -28.38 26.26 11.61
C ARG A 209 -29.41 25.44 12.37
N HIS A 210 -30.48 25.00 11.72
CA HIS A 210 -31.62 24.36 12.38
C HIS A 210 -31.54 22.83 12.37
N SER A 211 -30.51 22.25 11.74
CA SER A 211 -30.28 20.80 11.59
C SER A 211 -31.45 20.03 10.96
N VAL A 212 -32.43 20.74 10.39
CA VAL A 212 -33.60 20.20 9.70
C VAL A 212 -33.59 20.71 8.27
N MET A 213 -33.66 19.79 7.34
CA MET A 213 -33.74 20.03 5.90
C MET A 213 -35.20 19.92 5.47
N ASP A 214 -35.74 21.01 4.92
CA ASP A 214 -37.03 20.95 4.23
C ASP A 214 -36.78 20.75 2.73
N VAL A 215 -37.09 19.55 2.25
CA VAL A 215 -37.00 19.18 0.84
C VAL A 215 -38.39 19.08 0.20
N ALA A 216 -39.45 19.56 0.85
CA ALA A 216 -40.79 19.62 0.27
C ALA A 216 -40.86 20.71 -0.83
N PRO A 217 -41.65 20.50 -1.90
CA PRO A 217 -41.92 21.57 -2.86
C PRO A 217 -42.66 22.72 -2.15
N SER A 218 -42.07 23.92 -2.16
CA SER A 218 -42.72 25.11 -1.60
C SER A 218 -43.58 25.83 -2.65
N PRO A 219 -44.87 26.11 -2.38
CA PRO A 219 -45.73 26.84 -3.31
C PRO A 219 -45.14 28.22 -3.66
N GLY A 220 -44.97 28.49 -4.95
CA GLY A 220 -44.44 29.77 -5.45
C GLY A 220 -42.91 29.86 -5.58
N GLN A 221 -42.18 28.79 -5.28
CA GLN A 221 -40.74 28.68 -5.53
C GLN A 221 -40.47 27.79 -6.75
N GLU A 222 -39.44 28.10 -7.53
CA GLU A 222 -38.99 27.20 -8.61
C GLU A 222 -38.58 25.84 -8.01
N PRO A 223 -39.03 24.70 -8.59
CA PRO A 223 -38.64 23.37 -8.12
C PRO A 223 -37.12 23.20 -8.14
N ASP A 224 -36.56 22.63 -7.07
CA ASP A 224 -35.15 22.25 -7.05
C ASP A 224 -34.91 21.14 -8.10
N PRO A 225 -34.07 21.36 -9.13
CA PRO A 225 -33.85 20.37 -10.19
C PRO A 225 -33.16 19.09 -9.68
N PHE A 226 -32.59 19.10 -8.48
CA PHE A 226 -31.94 17.94 -7.86
C PHE A 226 -32.73 17.37 -6.68
N GLN A 227 -33.98 17.82 -6.48
CA GLN A 227 -34.82 17.40 -5.36
C GLN A 227 -35.00 15.88 -5.30
N SER A 228 -35.24 15.23 -6.45
CA SER A 228 -35.40 13.77 -6.51
C SER A 228 -34.15 13.03 -6.04
N LEU A 229 -32.96 13.50 -6.43
CA LEU A 229 -31.69 12.91 -6.01
C LEU A 229 -31.41 13.14 -4.51
N LYS A 230 -31.74 14.32 -3.98
CA LYS A 230 -31.63 14.62 -2.55
C LYS A 230 -32.56 13.75 -1.71
N VAL A 231 -33.83 13.61 -2.12
CA VAL A 231 -34.81 12.75 -1.44
C VAL A 231 -34.40 11.28 -1.53
N GLY A 232 -33.96 10.82 -2.71
CA GLY A 232 -33.43 9.47 -2.89
C GLY A 232 -32.25 9.20 -1.95
N ARG A 233 -31.32 10.16 -1.85
CA ARG A 233 -30.17 10.06 -0.94
C ARG A 233 -30.61 9.99 0.52
N LEU A 234 -31.51 10.87 0.96
CA LEU A 234 -32.03 10.87 2.33
C LEU A 234 -32.75 9.56 2.68
N ARG A 235 -33.52 8.99 1.75
CA ARG A 235 -34.17 7.67 1.90
C ARG A 235 -33.14 6.54 2.04
N HIS A 236 -32.07 6.58 1.25
CA HIS A 236 -30.99 5.62 1.39
C HIS A 236 -30.29 5.76 2.75
N LEU A 237 -29.98 6.99 3.19
CA LEU A 237 -29.40 7.24 4.51
C LEU A 237 -30.33 6.79 5.65
N GLU A 238 -31.64 6.96 5.50
CA GLU A 238 -32.64 6.45 6.45
C GLU A 238 -32.61 4.93 6.56
N SER A 239 -32.43 4.20 5.45
CA SER A 239 -32.26 2.74 5.47
C SER A 239 -31.03 2.26 6.24
N LEU A 240 -30.02 3.13 6.36
CA LEU A 240 -28.80 2.91 7.15
C LEU A 240 -28.91 3.45 8.58
N GLY A 241 -30.04 4.08 8.94
CA GLY A 241 -30.24 4.74 10.23
C GLY A 241 -29.46 6.04 10.41
N LEU A 242 -29.01 6.67 9.32
CA LEU A 242 -28.19 7.88 9.31
C LEU A 242 -28.98 9.16 9.01
N ALA A 243 -30.25 9.03 8.66
CA ALA A 243 -31.17 10.15 8.47
C ALA A 243 -32.58 9.74 8.91
N HIS A 244 -33.39 10.71 9.32
CA HIS A 244 -34.74 10.48 9.83
C HIS A 244 -35.71 11.51 9.26
N GLN A 245 -36.88 11.04 8.85
CA GLN A 245 -37.97 11.92 8.46
C GLN A 245 -38.73 12.39 9.73
N LEU A 246 -38.68 13.69 10.01
CA LEU A 246 -39.38 14.31 11.15
C LEU A 246 -40.84 14.68 10.82
N GLY A 247 -41.13 14.91 9.54
CA GLY A 247 -42.44 15.25 9.01
C GLY A 247 -42.47 15.16 7.48
N PRO A 248 -43.61 15.39 6.81
CA PRO A 248 -43.68 15.36 5.35
C PRO A 248 -42.65 16.30 4.71
N GLY A 249 -41.63 15.74 4.03
CA GLY A 249 -40.55 16.50 3.40
C GLY A 249 -39.52 17.13 4.36
N GLN A 250 -39.64 16.94 5.67
CA GLN A 250 -38.69 17.44 6.67
C GLN A 250 -37.81 16.31 7.20
N TRP A 251 -36.49 16.51 7.10
CA TRP A 251 -35.49 15.50 7.41
C TRP A 251 -34.44 16.04 8.37
N ALA A 252 -33.95 15.20 9.26
CA ALA A 252 -32.74 15.42 10.02
C ALA A 252 -31.71 14.34 9.67
N MET A 253 -30.44 14.71 9.67
CA MET A 253 -29.34 13.76 9.51
C MET A 253 -28.70 13.52 10.87
N ASP A 254 -28.31 12.29 11.13
CA ASP A 254 -27.66 11.90 12.38
C ASP A 254 -26.31 12.62 12.54
N GLU A 255 -25.94 13.00 13.76
CA GLU A 255 -24.67 13.69 14.03
C GLU A 255 -23.45 12.83 13.68
N ALA A 256 -23.56 11.51 13.77
CA ALA A 256 -22.52 10.56 13.41
C ALA A 256 -22.50 10.20 11.92
N ALA A 257 -23.47 10.68 11.11
CA ALA A 257 -23.63 10.28 9.72
C ALA A 257 -22.34 10.46 8.88
N GLU A 258 -21.64 11.58 9.03
CA GLU A 258 -20.39 11.82 8.31
C GLU A 258 -19.31 10.80 8.70
N THR A 259 -19.13 10.54 10.00
CA THR A 259 -18.15 9.58 10.50
C THR A 259 -18.48 8.16 10.03
N THR A 260 -19.72 7.72 10.20
CA THR A 260 -20.18 6.39 9.78
C THR A 260 -20.03 6.17 8.28
N LEU A 261 -20.41 7.14 7.44
CA LEU A 261 -20.25 7.03 5.99
C LEU A 261 -18.77 7.02 5.56
N ARG A 262 -17.90 7.72 6.28
CA ARG A 262 -16.45 7.64 6.01
C ARG A 262 -15.90 6.26 6.33
N GLU A 263 -16.32 5.67 7.45
CA GLU A 263 -15.93 4.32 7.86
C GLU A 263 -16.48 3.25 6.89
N LEU A 264 -17.74 3.38 6.46
CA LEU A 264 -18.33 2.49 5.44
C LEU A 264 -17.59 2.59 4.10
N GLY A 265 -17.24 3.80 3.67
CA GLY A 265 -16.45 4.02 2.46
C GLY A 265 -15.07 3.35 2.55
N GLU A 266 -14.37 3.54 3.67
CA GLU A 266 -13.08 2.89 3.93
C GLU A 266 -13.20 1.36 3.95
N ARG A 267 -14.24 0.82 4.60
CA ARG A 267 -14.54 -0.61 4.62
C ARG A 267 -14.76 -1.15 3.19
N GLY A 268 -15.54 -0.45 2.38
CA GLY A 268 -15.79 -0.81 0.98
C GLY A 268 -14.51 -0.85 0.15
N ASP A 269 -13.60 0.11 0.36
CA ASP A 269 -12.32 0.16 -0.34
C ASP A 269 -11.36 -0.95 0.10
N ILE A 270 -11.36 -1.31 1.39
CA ILE A 270 -10.61 -2.47 1.90
C ILE A 270 -11.16 -3.77 1.28
N ILE A 271 -12.47 -3.95 1.22
CA ILE A 271 -13.10 -5.15 0.64
C ILE A 271 -12.73 -5.30 -0.84
N LYS A 272 -12.79 -4.21 -1.63
CA LYS A 272 -12.36 -4.22 -3.02
C LYS A 272 -10.88 -4.61 -3.17
N ARG A 273 -10.03 -4.09 -2.29
CA ARG A 273 -8.59 -4.38 -2.27
C ARG A 273 -8.32 -5.86 -1.98
N ILE A 274 -8.97 -6.44 -0.95
CA ILE A 274 -8.91 -7.88 -0.66
C ILE A 274 -9.35 -8.69 -1.88
N HIS A 275 -10.53 -8.37 -2.43
CA HIS A 275 -11.10 -9.10 -3.55
C HIS A 275 -10.22 -9.05 -4.80
N ARG A 276 -9.62 -7.89 -5.11
CA ARG A 276 -8.66 -7.74 -6.20
C ARG A 276 -7.43 -8.62 -5.98
N GLY A 277 -6.78 -8.52 -4.82
CA GLY A 277 -5.58 -9.31 -4.53
C GLY A 277 -5.83 -10.82 -4.59
N LEU A 278 -6.98 -11.28 -4.07
CA LEU A 278 -7.38 -12.69 -4.16
C LEU A 278 -7.61 -13.13 -5.62
N ARG A 279 -8.34 -12.33 -6.40
CA ARG A 279 -8.62 -12.65 -7.82
C ARG A 279 -7.38 -12.71 -8.69
N GLU A 280 -6.42 -11.81 -8.48
CA GLU A 280 -5.14 -11.79 -9.22
C GLU A 280 -4.35 -13.10 -9.03
N HIS A 281 -4.59 -13.81 -7.92
CA HIS A 281 -3.96 -15.09 -7.61
C HIS A 281 -4.91 -16.29 -7.79
N GLY A 282 -6.09 -16.09 -8.39
CA GLY A 282 -7.07 -17.16 -8.63
C GLY A 282 -7.70 -17.74 -7.36
N ILE A 283 -7.67 -17.00 -6.25
CA ILE A 283 -8.19 -17.45 -4.96
C ILE A 283 -9.63 -16.95 -4.78
N GLU A 284 -10.56 -17.85 -4.47
CA GLU A 284 -11.94 -17.50 -4.12
C GLU A 284 -12.17 -17.63 -2.61
N ARG A 285 -12.67 -16.56 -2.00
CA ARG A 285 -13.07 -16.51 -0.58
C ARG A 285 -14.37 -15.73 -0.43
N ALA A 286 -15.26 -16.21 0.41
CA ALA A 286 -16.51 -15.52 0.71
C ALA A 286 -16.23 -14.25 1.55
N SER A 287 -16.90 -13.14 1.24
CA SER A 287 -16.71 -11.87 1.97
C SER A 287 -16.99 -11.97 3.48
N ALA A 288 -17.82 -12.94 3.90
CA ALA A 288 -18.08 -13.23 5.32
C ALA A 288 -16.85 -13.76 6.08
N SER A 289 -15.81 -14.20 5.38
CA SER A 289 -14.54 -14.67 5.97
C SER A 289 -13.50 -13.55 6.13
N TYR A 290 -13.83 -12.31 5.73
CA TYR A 290 -12.90 -11.20 5.79
C TYR A 290 -12.85 -10.59 7.20
N VAL A 291 -11.65 -10.41 7.72
CA VAL A 291 -11.37 -9.71 8.99
C VAL A 291 -10.64 -8.42 8.65
N LEU A 292 -11.21 -7.27 9.02
CA LEU A 292 -10.65 -5.96 8.71
C LEU A 292 -9.95 -5.37 9.93
N ALA A 293 -8.90 -4.57 9.71
CA ALA A 293 -7.95 -4.07 10.71
C ALA A 293 -8.50 -3.30 11.95
N GLY A 294 -9.83 -3.18 12.10
CA GLY A 294 -10.50 -2.65 13.29
C GLY A 294 -10.94 -3.72 14.30
N GLU A 295 -10.85 -5.01 13.97
CA GLU A 295 -11.17 -6.10 14.89
C GLU A 295 -9.89 -6.60 15.57
N SER A 296 -9.89 -6.66 16.91
CA SER A 296 -8.71 -6.96 17.72
C SER A 296 -7.96 -8.21 17.23
N LEU A 297 -6.75 -8.02 16.72
CA LEU A 297 -5.86 -9.12 16.29
C LEU A 297 -5.15 -9.73 17.51
N ASP A 298 -5.86 -10.14 18.56
CA ASP A 298 -5.26 -10.74 19.75
C ASP A 298 -4.64 -12.12 19.48
N VAL A 299 -4.96 -12.72 18.33
CA VAL A 299 -4.41 -13.98 17.84
C VAL A 299 -3.30 -13.72 16.81
N PRO A 300 -2.16 -14.43 16.86
CA PRO A 300 -1.15 -14.37 15.81
C PRO A 300 -1.75 -14.82 14.47
N VAL A 301 -1.64 -13.97 13.45
CA VAL A 301 -2.11 -14.28 12.09
C VAL A 301 -0.96 -14.93 11.32
N ILE A 302 -1.14 -16.20 10.94
CA ILE A 302 -0.22 -16.92 10.06
C ILE A 302 -0.98 -17.26 8.79
N GLY A 303 -0.36 -17.08 7.62
CA GLY A 303 -1.03 -17.36 6.36
C GLY A 303 -0.20 -17.05 5.13
N ARG A 304 -0.81 -17.22 3.97
CA ARG A 304 -0.25 -16.84 2.68
C ARG A 304 -0.42 -15.34 2.47
N LEU A 305 0.66 -14.64 2.15
CA LEU A 305 0.61 -13.25 1.74
C LEU A 305 -0.10 -13.15 0.38
N VAL A 306 -1.22 -12.45 0.32
CA VAL A 306 -2.01 -12.26 -0.92
C VAL A 306 -1.62 -10.96 -1.60
N ASP A 307 -1.55 -9.88 -0.82
CA ASP A 307 -1.26 -8.54 -1.33
C ASP A 307 -0.63 -7.68 -0.23
N ARG A 308 0.11 -6.64 -0.61
CA ARG A 308 0.60 -5.59 0.29
C ARG A 308 0.82 -4.31 -0.49
N GLY A 309 0.64 -3.17 0.19
CA GLY A 309 0.83 -1.87 -0.43
C GLY A 309 0.70 -0.73 0.57
N LEU A 310 0.63 0.50 0.08
CA LEU A 310 0.35 1.67 0.90
C LEU A 310 -1.15 1.76 1.20
N ASP A 311 -1.48 1.92 2.49
CA ASP A 311 -2.83 2.23 2.96
C ASP A 311 -3.13 3.73 2.79
N ASP A 312 -2.14 4.57 3.09
CA ASP A 312 -2.17 6.01 2.83
C ASP A 312 -0.82 6.42 2.26
N GLU A 313 -0.79 6.65 0.94
CA GLU A 313 0.44 6.94 0.19
C GLU A 313 1.12 8.23 0.64
N LEU A 314 0.35 9.23 1.06
CA LEU A 314 0.93 10.46 1.60
C LEU A 314 1.61 10.17 2.93
N LYS A 315 0.97 9.36 3.79
CA LYS A 315 1.53 9.01 5.08
C LYS A 315 2.62 7.95 5.05
N GLY A 316 2.67 7.16 3.99
CA GLY A 316 3.54 6.00 3.89
C GLY A 316 3.09 4.85 4.79
N THR A 317 1.90 4.91 5.39
CA THR A 317 1.34 3.78 6.14
C THR A 317 0.98 2.68 5.16
N ALA A 318 1.16 1.43 5.56
CA ALA A 318 1.01 0.29 4.67
C ALA A 318 -0.11 -0.65 5.11
N TYR A 319 -0.45 -1.58 4.25
CA TYR A 319 -1.31 -2.71 4.56
C TYR A 319 -0.71 -4.00 4.04
N ALA A 320 -1.20 -5.12 4.57
CA ALA A 320 -1.09 -6.43 3.93
C ALA A 320 -2.43 -7.16 3.99
N VAL A 321 -2.67 -8.00 2.99
CA VAL A 321 -3.76 -8.97 2.94
C VAL A 321 -3.16 -10.36 3.10
N VAL A 322 -3.60 -11.08 4.12
CA VAL A 322 -3.12 -12.44 4.44
C VAL A 322 -4.29 -13.41 4.43
N ASP A 323 -4.21 -14.45 3.59
CA ASP A 323 -5.13 -15.58 3.60
C ASP A 323 -4.67 -16.55 4.70
N GLY A 324 -5.36 -16.47 5.84
CA GLY A 324 -4.95 -17.07 7.11
C GLY A 324 -5.18 -18.58 7.14
N VAL A 325 -4.30 -19.28 7.86
CA VAL A 325 -4.45 -20.71 8.13
C VAL A 325 -5.67 -21.01 9.01
N ASP A 326 -6.26 -20.00 9.64
CA ASP A 326 -7.54 -20.07 10.37
C ASP A 326 -8.77 -20.11 9.44
N GLY A 327 -8.57 -20.00 8.12
CA GLY A 327 -9.64 -19.99 7.12
C GLY A 327 -10.25 -18.60 6.87
N ARG A 328 -9.66 -17.54 7.45
CA ARG A 328 -10.12 -16.16 7.27
C ARG A 328 -9.11 -15.34 6.46
N THR A 329 -9.59 -14.32 5.76
CA THR A 329 -8.72 -13.37 5.05
C THR A 329 -8.58 -12.09 5.85
N HIS A 330 -7.36 -11.77 6.26
CA HIS A 330 -7.06 -10.66 7.17
C HIS A 330 -6.50 -9.48 6.38
N HIS A 331 -7.12 -8.31 6.52
CA HIS A 331 -6.50 -7.04 6.14
C HIS A 331 -5.89 -6.41 7.38
N ILE A 332 -4.58 -6.13 7.31
CA ILE A 332 -3.78 -5.67 8.45
C ILE A 332 -3.12 -4.35 8.07
N LYS A 333 -3.25 -3.34 8.93
CA LYS A 333 -2.58 -2.05 8.76
C LYS A 333 -1.23 -2.01 9.47
N PHE A 334 -0.27 -1.38 8.84
CA PHE A 334 1.10 -1.23 9.30
C PHE A 334 1.52 0.25 9.34
N PRO A 335 2.43 0.63 10.26
CA PRO A 335 2.90 2.01 10.35
C PRO A 335 3.67 2.46 9.10
N ASP A 336 4.33 1.52 8.41
CA ASP A 336 5.14 1.74 7.22
C ASP A 336 5.26 0.46 6.38
N LEU A 337 5.77 0.60 5.16
CA LEU A 337 5.94 -0.51 4.21
C LEU A 337 7.02 -1.51 4.66
N ASP A 338 8.07 -1.07 5.36
CA ASP A 338 9.13 -1.95 5.85
C ASP A 338 8.57 -2.98 6.84
N ALA A 339 7.59 -2.58 7.65
CA ALA A 339 6.87 -3.48 8.55
C ALA A 339 6.05 -4.56 7.85
N THR A 340 5.77 -4.45 6.55
CA THR A 340 5.11 -5.50 5.75
C THR A 340 6.07 -6.60 5.27
N GLY A 341 7.37 -6.45 5.54
CA GLY A 341 8.41 -7.32 5.00
C GLY A 341 8.67 -7.07 3.52
N ASP A 342 9.47 -7.94 2.90
CA ASP A 342 9.92 -7.82 1.51
C ASP A 342 9.64 -9.07 0.66
N SER A 343 8.91 -10.05 1.20
CA SER A 343 8.53 -11.26 0.45
C SER A 343 7.55 -10.96 -0.68
N ALA A 344 7.48 -11.88 -1.64
CA ALA A 344 6.50 -11.84 -2.72
C ALA A 344 5.13 -12.35 -2.23
N PRO A 345 4.03 -11.98 -2.92
CA PRO A 345 2.77 -12.71 -2.80
C PRO A 345 2.98 -14.23 -2.98
N GLY A 346 2.22 -15.03 -2.25
CA GLY A 346 2.36 -16.49 -2.16
C GLY A 346 3.19 -16.97 -0.96
N SER A 347 4.14 -16.17 -0.48
CA SER A 347 4.97 -16.52 0.68
C SER A 347 4.15 -16.73 1.96
N VAL A 348 4.64 -17.60 2.86
CA VAL A 348 4.03 -17.81 4.18
C VAL A 348 4.59 -16.77 5.16
N VAL A 349 3.68 -16.00 5.77
CA VAL A 349 4.01 -14.90 6.68
C VAL A 349 3.31 -15.04 8.02
N GLU A 350 3.86 -14.39 9.04
CA GLU A 350 3.29 -14.30 10.38
C GLU A 350 3.26 -12.84 10.85
N LEU A 351 2.10 -12.38 11.30
CA LEU A 351 1.97 -11.13 12.03
C LEU A 351 2.57 -11.28 13.42
N ARG A 352 3.69 -10.60 13.66
CA ARG A 352 4.33 -10.56 14.97
C ARG A 352 4.09 -9.21 15.65
N LYS A 353 3.77 -9.28 16.94
CA LYS A 353 3.75 -8.14 17.84
C LYS A 353 5.01 -8.18 18.71
N PHE A 354 5.74 -7.07 18.80
CA PHE A 354 6.94 -6.96 19.63
C PHE A 354 7.05 -5.55 20.19
N ASP A 355 7.77 -5.39 21.30
CA ASP A 355 8.08 -4.06 21.82
C ASP A 355 9.40 -3.58 21.23
N ASP A 356 9.41 -2.35 20.70
CA ASP A 356 10.65 -1.72 20.24
C ASP A 356 11.57 -1.38 21.43
N ALA A 357 12.80 -0.95 21.14
CA ALA A 357 13.77 -0.59 22.17
C ALA A 357 13.32 0.54 23.11
N GLN A 358 12.19 1.21 22.79
CA GLN A 358 11.58 2.24 23.63
C GLN A 358 10.30 1.74 24.34
N GLY A 359 10.03 0.43 24.34
CA GLY A 359 8.87 -0.19 24.98
C GLY A 359 7.55 0.06 24.26
N ARG A 360 7.58 0.49 22.98
CA ARG A 360 6.34 0.69 22.20
C ARG A 360 6.01 -0.57 21.42
N ARG A 361 4.76 -1.00 21.51
CA ARG A 361 4.24 -2.13 20.75
C ARG A 361 4.27 -1.82 19.25
N ARG A 362 4.94 -2.68 18.49
CA ARG A 362 5.05 -2.67 17.03
C ARG A 362 4.45 -3.94 16.45
N VAL A 363 3.99 -3.82 15.21
CA VAL A 363 3.53 -4.94 14.37
C VAL A 363 4.43 -5.03 13.15
N ALA A 364 4.81 -6.25 12.76
CA ALA A 364 5.49 -6.51 11.50
C ALA A 364 5.13 -7.90 10.97
N LEU A 365 5.20 -8.08 9.66
CA LEU A 365 5.17 -9.39 9.03
C LEU A 365 6.56 -10.02 9.05
N ALA A 366 6.66 -11.17 9.70
CA ALA A 366 7.82 -12.04 9.61
C ALA A 366 7.60 -13.09 8.53
N VAL A 367 8.56 -13.22 7.62
CA VAL A 367 8.54 -14.25 6.58
C VAL A 367 8.91 -15.59 7.20
N ARG A 368 8.01 -16.57 7.10
CA ARG A 368 8.21 -17.95 7.56
C ARG A 368 8.69 -18.87 6.43
N SER A 369 8.28 -18.58 5.21
CA SER A 369 8.77 -19.20 3.98
C SER A 369 8.59 -18.22 2.83
N ASP A 370 9.62 -18.03 2.00
CA ASP A 370 9.48 -17.28 0.75
C ASP A 370 8.70 -18.09 -0.31
N LEU A 371 8.70 -19.42 -0.21
CA LEU A 371 7.99 -20.31 -1.14
C LEU A 371 6.49 -20.36 -0.87
N ALA A 372 5.71 -20.44 -1.95
CA ALA A 372 4.30 -20.80 -1.89
C ALA A 372 4.10 -22.20 -1.32
N ILE A 373 2.89 -22.54 -0.86
CA ILE A 373 2.66 -23.81 -0.17
C ILE A 373 2.79 -25.00 -1.11
N GLU A 374 2.42 -24.81 -2.37
CA GLU A 374 2.49 -25.79 -3.44
C GLU A 374 3.95 -26.12 -3.78
N ASP A 375 4.82 -25.11 -3.84
CA ASP A 375 6.25 -25.28 -4.11
C ASP A 375 7.00 -25.95 -2.95
N GLN A 376 6.47 -25.85 -1.72
CA GLN A 376 7.06 -26.52 -0.56
C GLN A 376 6.87 -28.04 -0.60
N VAL A 377 5.86 -28.56 -1.31
CA VAL A 377 5.60 -30.01 -1.38
C VAL A 377 6.81 -30.75 -1.97
N THR A 378 7.39 -30.20 -3.04
CA THR A 378 8.48 -30.84 -3.80
C THR A 378 9.86 -30.23 -3.53
N ALA A 379 9.95 -29.22 -2.66
CA ALA A 379 11.21 -28.55 -2.35
C ALA A 379 12.28 -29.51 -1.80
N SER A 380 13.52 -29.37 -2.27
CA SER A 380 14.65 -30.21 -1.80
C SER A 380 15.12 -29.86 -0.39
N GLY A 381 14.88 -28.63 0.06
CA GLY A 381 15.25 -28.13 1.39
C GLY A 381 14.16 -28.22 2.45
N ALA A 382 14.49 -27.73 3.64
CA ALA A 382 13.63 -27.79 4.83
C ALA A 382 12.57 -26.68 4.80
N THR A 383 11.31 -27.04 4.59
CA THR A 383 10.21 -26.10 4.37
C THR A 383 9.50 -25.67 5.66
N TRP A 384 8.53 -24.75 5.55
CA TRP A 384 7.65 -24.43 6.68
C TRP A 384 6.71 -25.59 7.01
N LEU A 385 6.27 -26.38 6.01
CA LEU A 385 5.49 -27.61 6.23
C LEU A 385 6.25 -28.62 7.10
N ASP A 386 7.54 -28.84 6.82
CA ASP A 386 8.37 -29.77 7.59
C ASP A 386 8.49 -29.32 9.05
N ARG A 387 8.67 -28.01 9.29
CA ARG A 387 8.73 -27.43 10.64
C ARG A 387 7.40 -27.55 11.39
N GLN A 388 6.27 -27.43 10.69
CA GLN A 388 4.95 -27.67 11.30
C GLN A 388 4.77 -29.13 11.67
N ALA A 389 5.15 -30.06 10.78
CA ALA A 389 4.96 -31.49 11.00
C ALA A 389 5.75 -32.03 12.20
N VAL A 390 6.91 -31.46 12.52
CA VAL A 390 7.75 -31.87 13.66
C VAL A 390 7.60 -30.96 14.89
N SER A 391 6.75 -29.93 14.84
CA SER A 391 6.54 -29.00 15.95
C SER A 391 5.86 -29.70 17.13
N ARG A 392 6.24 -29.33 18.36
CA ARG A 392 5.51 -29.75 19.57
C ARG A 392 4.17 -29.04 19.74
N ASP A 393 4.07 -27.84 19.19
CA ASP A 393 2.89 -26.99 19.21
C ASP A 393 2.64 -26.51 17.77
N PRO A 394 2.05 -27.35 16.90
CA PRO A 394 1.76 -26.98 15.53
C PRO A 394 0.62 -25.96 15.49
N VAL A 395 0.65 -25.10 14.49
CA VAL A 395 -0.38 -24.07 14.32
C VAL A 395 -1.72 -24.74 14.00
N ALA A 396 -2.79 -24.33 14.68
CA ALA A 396 -4.13 -24.82 14.41
C ALA A 396 -4.59 -24.42 13.00
N LEU A 397 -4.99 -25.41 12.20
CA LEU A 397 -5.41 -25.22 10.80
C LEU A 397 -6.94 -25.26 10.71
N GLY A 398 -7.54 -24.23 10.16
CA GLY A 398 -8.98 -24.11 9.90
C GLY A 398 -9.48 -25.15 8.89
N GLN A 399 -10.73 -25.58 9.02
CA GLN A 399 -11.29 -26.68 8.21
C GLN A 399 -11.49 -26.33 6.72
N SER A 400 -11.45 -25.04 6.39
CA SER A 400 -11.65 -24.50 5.03
C SER A 400 -10.60 -23.43 4.70
N GLY A 401 -10.62 -22.94 3.46
CA GLY A 401 -9.69 -21.92 2.98
C GLY A 401 -8.24 -22.39 3.03
N PHE A 402 -7.31 -21.47 3.30
CA PHE A 402 -5.88 -21.77 3.29
C PHE A 402 -5.48 -22.83 4.33
N GLY A 403 -6.18 -22.93 5.46
CA GLY A 403 -5.93 -23.98 6.45
C GLY A 403 -6.12 -25.40 5.89
N ALA A 404 -7.09 -25.59 4.99
CA ALA A 404 -7.30 -26.87 4.30
C ALA A 404 -6.24 -27.14 3.24
N GLU A 405 -5.85 -26.11 2.48
CA GLU A 405 -4.76 -26.18 1.50
C GLU A 405 -3.43 -26.58 2.16
N VAL A 406 -3.12 -26.01 3.34
CA VAL A 406 -1.93 -26.38 4.12
C VAL A 406 -1.97 -27.85 4.55
N ARG A 407 -3.11 -28.36 5.05
CA ARG A 407 -3.21 -29.78 5.45
C ARG A 407 -2.95 -30.71 4.27
N ASP A 408 -3.58 -30.46 3.14
CA ASP A 408 -3.36 -31.24 1.91
C ASP A 408 -1.89 -31.19 1.46
N ALA A 409 -1.26 -30.01 1.53
CA ALA A 409 0.15 -29.85 1.21
C ALA A 409 1.05 -30.61 2.21
N MET A 410 0.74 -30.63 3.51
CA MET A 410 1.46 -31.42 4.51
C MET A 410 1.36 -32.92 4.23
N ASP A 411 0.18 -33.42 3.86
CA ASP A 411 -0.02 -34.84 3.52
C ASP A 411 0.79 -35.22 2.27
N ARG A 412 0.73 -34.41 1.20
CA ARG A 412 1.54 -34.63 0.00
C ARG A 412 3.05 -34.53 0.26
N ARG A 413 3.47 -33.58 1.10
CA ARG A 413 4.87 -33.43 1.51
C ARG A 413 5.36 -34.65 2.30
N ALA A 414 4.52 -35.20 3.16
CA ALA A 414 4.85 -36.41 3.92
C ALA A 414 5.10 -37.61 2.99
N GLU A 415 4.28 -37.79 1.95
CA GLU A 415 4.51 -38.84 0.94
C GLU A 415 5.84 -38.66 0.20
N GLN A 416 6.18 -37.43 -0.19
CA GLN A 416 7.47 -37.13 -0.82
C GLN A 416 8.66 -37.47 0.11
N LEU A 417 8.54 -37.20 1.41
CA LEU A 417 9.57 -37.54 2.37
C LEU A 417 9.66 -39.05 2.63
N ILE A 418 8.56 -39.79 2.55
CA ILE A 418 8.54 -41.26 2.62
C ILE A 418 9.28 -41.86 1.42
N GLU A 419 8.98 -41.38 0.20
CA GLU A 419 9.66 -41.82 -1.02
C GLU A 419 11.18 -41.56 -0.97
N GLN A 420 11.61 -40.49 -0.29
CA GLN A 420 13.02 -40.16 -0.09
C GLN A 420 13.68 -40.90 1.08
N GLY A 421 12.95 -41.76 1.79
CA GLY A 421 13.44 -42.48 2.97
C GLY A 421 13.72 -41.57 4.18
N LEU A 422 13.08 -40.40 4.23
CA LEU A 422 13.20 -39.41 5.31
C LEU A 422 11.99 -39.41 6.25
N ALA A 423 11.00 -40.25 5.98
CA ALA A 423 9.84 -40.49 6.80
C ALA A 423 9.32 -41.92 6.59
N GLU A 424 8.54 -42.43 7.54
CA GLU A 424 7.91 -43.75 7.47
C GLU A 424 6.44 -43.65 7.89
N ARG A 425 5.58 -44.35 7.16
CA ARG A 425 4.16 -44.47 7.49
C ARG A 425 3.95 -45.50 8.59
N GLN A 426 3.35 -45.09 9.69
CA GLN A 426 3.01 -45.91 10.84
C GLN A 426 1.47 -46.00 11.02
N PRO A 427 0.96 -46.96 11.82
CA PRO A 427 -0.49 -47.12 12.06
C PRO A 427 -1.18 -45.87 12.65
N HIS A 428 -0.43 -44.99 13.30
CA HIS A 428 -0.95 -43.80 14.00
C HIS A 428 -0.49 -42.47 13.37
N GLY A 429 0.10 -42.50 12.17
CA GLY A 429 0.55 -41.29 11.46
C GLY A 429 1.88 -41.49 10.75
N VAL A 430 2.57 -40.40 10.44
CA VAL A 430 3.88 -40.42 9.80
C VAL A 430 4.96 -40.12 10.84
N THR A 431 6.02 -40.93 10.87
CA THR A 431 7.20 -40.68 11.71
C THR A 431 8.34 -40.17 10.83
N PHE A 432 8.93 -39.04 11.21
CA PHE A 432 10.02 -38.41 10.46
C PHE A 432 11.39 -38.86 10.99
N SER A 433 12.39 -38.95 10.10
CA SER A 433 13.75 -39.27 10.51
C SER A 433 14.32 -38.25 11.50
N HIS A 434 15.14 -38.71 12.44
CA HIS A 434 15.82 -37.83 13.38
C HIS A 434 16.67 -36.79 12.65
N GLY A 435 16.55 -35.53 13.03
CA GLY A 435 17.29 -34.43 12.41
C GLY A 435 16.84 -34.07 10.99
N LEU A 436 15.62 -34.44 10.57
CA LEU A 436 15.03 -34.15 9.25
C LEU A 436 15.36 -32.74 8.74
N ILE A 437 15.04 -31.73 9.54
CA ILE A 437 15.22 -30.31 9.19
C ILE A 437 16.69 -29.99 8.87
N GLY A 438 17.62 -30.50 9.68
CA GLY A 438 19.05 -30.28 9.46
C GLY A 438 19.55 -30.99 8.20
N THR A 439 19.07 -32.21 7.95
CA THR A 439 19.44 -32.99 6.75
C THR A 439 18.96 -32.32 5.47
N LEU A 440 17.70 -31.91 5.40
CA LEU A 440 17.13 -31.21 4.23
C LEU A 440 17.84 -29.87 4.00
N ARG A 441 18.10 -29.09 5.05
CA ARG A 441 18.83 -27.82 4.94
C ARG A 441 20.24 -28.01 4.39
N ARG A 442 21.00 -28.99 4.90
CA ARG A 442 22.36 -29.25 4.41
C ARG A 442 22.35 -29.59 2.92
N ARG A 443 21.47 -30.52 2.49
CA ARG A 443 21.35 -30.92 1.09
C ARG A 443 21.09 -29.73 0.16
N GLU A 444 20.17 -28.84 0.53
CA GLU A 444 19.83 -27.68 -0.30
C GLU A 444 20.97 -26.66 -0.38
N VAL A 445 21.64 -26.37 0.75
CA VAL A 445 22.75 -25.41 0.81
C VAL A 445 23.98 -25.94 0.08
N GLU A 446 24.31 -27.22 0.23
CA GLU A 446 25.41 -27.89 -0.48
C GLU A 446 25.16 -27.84 -2.00
N ALA A 447 23.97 -28.22 -2.46
CA ALA A 447 23.62 -28.18 -3.88
C ALA A 447 23.69 -26.76 -4.47
N LEU A 448 23.25 -25.75 -3.72
CA LEU A 448 23.39 -24.36 -4.15
C LEU A 448 24.86 -23.93 -4.21
N GLY A 449 25.65 -24.28 -3.20
CA GLY A 449 27.07 -23.95 -3.12
C GLY A 449 27.86 -24.55 -4.28
N GLU A 450 27.65 -25.83 -4.60
CA GLU A 450 28.29 -26.52 -5.73
C GLU A 450 27.93 -25.87 -7.08
N ARG A 451 26.66 -25.51 -7.26
CA ARG A 451 26.20 -24.81 -8.47
C ARG A 451 26.87 -23.45 -8.61
N LEU A 452 26.88 -22.64 -7.55
CA LEU A 452 27.52 -21.32 -7.56
C LEU A 452 29.03 -21.41 -7.75
N ALA A 453 29.68 -22.42 -7.17
CA ALA A 453 31.11 -22.65 -7.38
C ALA A 453 31.43 -22.93 -8.85
N THR A 454 30.57 -23.71 -9.52
CA THR A 454 30.70 -23.98 -10.96
C THR A 454 30.47 -22.72 -11.80
N GLU A 455 29.45 -21.91 -11.46
CA GLU A 455 29.09 -20.69 -12.19
C GLU A 455 30.14 -19.57 -12.02
N THR A 456 30.72 -19.43 -10.83
CA THR A 456 31.64 -18.32 -10.48
C THR A 456 33.12 -18.68 -10.59
N GLY A 457 33.45 -19.97 -10.61
CA GLY A 457 34.83 -20.46 -10.52
C GLY A 457 35.47 -20.30 -9.14
N GLN A 458 34.72 -19.86 -8.12
CA GLN A 458 35.19 -19.70 -6.75
C GLN A 458 34.86 -20.94 -5.91
N PRO A 459 35.76 -21.40 -5.03
CA PRO A 459 35.47 -22.54 -4.16
C PRO A 459 34.39 -22.19 -3.12
N PHE A 460 33.45 -23.12 -2.93
CA PHE A 460 32.45 -23.05 -1.86
C PHE A 460 32.99 -23.72 -0.59
N SER A 461 32.82 -23.05 0.56
CA SER A 461 33.08 -23.63 1.88
C SER A 461 31.86 -23.44 2.80
N GLN A 462 31.66 -24.38 3.72
CA GLN A 462 30.61 -24.31 4.73
C GLN A 462 31.24 -23.87 6.06
N ALA A 463 30.68 -22.82 6.68
CA ALA A 463 31.15 -22.38 7.99
C ALA A 463 30.71 -23.39 9.06
N ALA A 464 31.66 -23.93 9.81
CA ALA A 464 31.37 -24.74 10.98
C ALA A 464 30.95 -23.85 12.16
N SER A 465 30.26 -24.44 13.14
CA SER A 465 29.89 -23.69 14.35
C SER A 465 31.13 -23.18 15.09
N GLY A 466 31.07 -21.93 15.56
CA GLY A 466 32.18 -21.25 16.22
C GLY A 466 33.23 -20.66 15.27
N GLU A 467 33.14 -20.92 13.96
CA GLU A 467 34.06 -20.34 12.99
C GLU A 467 33.76 -18.86 12.70
N TYR A 468 34.83 -18.14 12.36
CA TYR A 468 34.77 -16.75 11.98
C TYR A 468 34.39 -16.64 10.51
N VAL A 469 33.29 -15.92 10.23
CA VAL A 469 32.80 -15.61 8.89
C VAL A 469 33.18 -14.17 8.60
N ALA A 470 34.01 -13.92 7.58
CA ALA A 470 34.32 -12.56 7.15
C ALA A 470 34.49 -12.47 5.64
N GLY A 471 34.01 -11.37 5.06
CA GLY A 471 34.04 -11.17 3.62
C GLY A 471 33.05 -10.10 3.17
N SER A 472 33.01 -9.86 1.87
CA SER A 472 32.06 -8.94 1.25
C SER A 472 30.70 -9.62 1.07
N TYR A 473 29.63 -9.00 1.58
CA TYR A 473 28.28 -9.49 1.33
C TYR A 473 27.88 -9.20 -0.13
N ARG A 474 27.76 -10.25 -0.94
CA ARG A 474 27.53 -10.14 -2.40
C ARG A 474 26.06 -10.11 -2.77
N GLN A 475 25.28 -11.06 -2.25
CA GLN A 475 23.88 -11.26 -2.62
C GLN A 475 23.14 -12.15 -1.62
N ARG A 476 21.81 -12.08 -1.67
CA ARG A 476 20.89 -12.92 -0.89
C ARG A 476 20.22 -13.95 -1.78
N PHE A 477 20.04 -15.15 -1.24
CA PHE A 477 19.25 -16.24 -1.82
C PHE A 477 18.04 -16.55 -0.93
N ALA A 478 16.88 -16.72 -1.56
CA ALA A 478 15.67 -17.23 -0.91
C ALA A 478 15.54 -18.72 -1.21
N LEU A 479 15.75 -19.57 -0.20
CA LEU A 479 15.69 -21.03 -0.31
C LEU A 479 14.51 -21.58 0.51
N ALA A 480 14.16 -22.84 0.31
CA ALA A 480 13.15 -23.52 1.13
C ALA A 480 13.54 -23.48 2.62
N SER A 481 14.83 -23.69 2.89
CA SER A 481 15.43 -23.71 4.23
C SER A 481 15.59 -22.34 4.90
N GLY A 482 15.10 -21.28 4.24
CA GLY A 482 15.20 -19.89 4.67
C GLY A 482 16.10 -19.06 3.76
N ARG A 483 16.38 -17.83 4.19
CA ARG A 483 17.21 -16.89 3.42
C ARG A 483 18.68 -17.04 3.80
N PHE A 484 19.54 -17.03 2.79
CA PHE A 484 21.00 -17.14 2.95
C PHE A 484 21.70 -15.96 2.27
N ALA A 485 22.80 -15.53 2.86
CA ALA A 485 23.70 -14.51 2.34
C ALA A 485 24.97 -15.19 1.81
N MET A 486 25.44 -14.73 0.65
CA MET A 486 26.75 -15.09 0.11
C MET A 486 27.79 -14.09 0.63
N ILE A 487 28.77 -14.61 1.36
CA ILE A 487 29.91 -13.86 1.86
C ILE A 487 31.16 -14.31 1.08
N ASP A 488 31.77 -13.37 0.37
CA ASP A 488 32.94 -13.60 -0.48
C ASP A 488 34.19 -13.04 0.21
N ASP A 489 35.13 -13.91 0.55
CA ASP A 489 36.38 -13.55 1.24
C ASP A 489 37.53 -13.24 0.28
N GLY A 490 37.30 -13.33 -1.03
CA GLY A 490 38.29 -13.12 -2.09
C GLY A 490 39.05 -14.38 -2.51
N LEU A 491 39.00 -15.47 -1.72
CA LEU A 491 39.58 -16.78 -2.04
C LEU A 491 38.50 -17.83 -2.35
N GLY A 492 37.29 -17.62 -1.85
CA GLY A 492 36.11 -18.44 -2.05
C GLY A 492 34.86 -17.73 -1.52
N PHE A 493 33.80 -18.50 -1.28
CA PHE A 493 32.61 -17.95 -0.65
C PHE A 493 31.95 -18.93 0.32
N GLN A 494 31.16 -18.35 1.21
CA GLN A 494 30.34 -19.06 2.20
C GLN A 494 28.88 -18.66 2.06
N LEU A 495 27.99 -19.62 2.33
CA LEU A 495 26.55 -19.41 2.42
C LEU A 495 26.13 -19.49 3.89
N VAL A 496 25.67 -18.36 4.44
CA VAL A 496 25.28 -18.25 5.86
C VAL A 496 23.86 -17.73 5.99
N PRO A 497 23.09 -18.06 7.04
CA PRO A 497 21.75 -17.52 7.20
C PRO A 497 21.72 -16.00 7.23
N TRP A 498 20.82 -15.44 6.43
CA TRP A 498 20.66 -14.00 6.29
C TRP A 498 19.86 -13.41 7.45
N THR A 499 20.23 -12.21 7.87
CA THR A 499 19.47 -11.41 8.84
C THR A 499 19.18 -10.02 8.26
N PRO A 500 18.07 -9.35 8.64
CA PRO A 500 17.71 -8.04 8.09
C PRO A 500 18.78 -6.95 8.22
N SER A 501 19.67 -7.06 9.21
CA SER A 501 20.78 -6.11 9.40
C SER A 501 21.85 -6.20 8.30
N LEU A 502 22.01 -7.35 7.65
CA LEU A 502 22.96 -7.54 6.54
C LEU A 502 22.58 -6.77 5.29
N GLU A 503 21.28 -6.54 5.05
CA GLU A 503 20.81 -5.97 3.79
C GLU A 503 21.43 -4.59 3.51
N LYS A 504 21.67 -3.81 4.56
CA LYS A 504 22.31 -2.48 4.49
C LYS A 504 23.81 -2.54 4.19
N GLN A 505 24.41 -3.73 4.20
CA GLN A 505 25.83 -3.97 3.97
C GLN A 505 26.12 -4.58 2.60
N LEU A 506 25.17 -4.55 1.66
CA LEU A 506 25.39 -5.08 0.32
C LEU A 506 26.62 -4.42 -0.33
N GLY A 507 27.55 -5.25 -0.80
CA GLY A 507 28.83 -4.85 -1.36
C GLY A 507 29.88 -4.39 -0.34
N ARG A 508 29.57 -4.42 0.96
CA ARG A 508 30.50 -4.05 2.05
C ARG A 508 31.07 -5.29 2.72
N HIS A 509 32.24 -5.11 3.32
CA HIS A 509 32.86 -6.12 4.14
C HIS A 509 32.13 -6.26 5.48
N VAL A 510 31.81 -7.49 5.86
CA VAL A 510 31.13 -7.86 7.10
C VAL A 510 31.90 -8.98 7.80
N SER A 511 31.74 -9.08 9.11
CA SER A 511 32.36 -10.13 9.91
C SER A 511 31.43 -10.59 11.04
N GLY A 512 31.50 -11.86 11.40
CA GLY A 512 30.70 -12.44 12.48
C GLY A 512 31.17 -13.83 12.89
N ILE A 513 30.52 -14.40 13.90
CA ILE A 513 30.81 -15.75 14.40
C ILE A 513 29.59 -16.63 14.14
N ALA A 514 29.81 -17.79 13.50
CA ALA A 514 28.77 -18.78 13.27
C ALA A 514 28.35 -19.46 14.59
N ARG A 515 27.05 -19.67 14.78
CA ARG A 515 26.45 -20.25 15.99
C ARG A 515 26.00 -21.69 15.77
N ASP A 516 25.83 -22.42 16.87
CA ASP A 516 25.33 -23.80 16.88
C ASP A 516 23.90 -23.94 16.34
N ASP A 517 23.08 -22.88 16.48
CA ASP A 517 21.72 -22.80 15.93
C ASP A 517 21.69 -22.49 14.42
N GLY A 518 22.88 -22.39 13.80
CA GLY A 518 23.09 -22.03 12.41
C GLY A 518 23.04 -20.53 12.13
N GLY A 519 22.75 -19.68 13.12
CA GLY A 519 22.81 -18.22 12.98
C GLY A 519 24.24 -17.69 12.88
N VAL A 520 24.38 -16.38 12.59
CA VAL A 520 25.66 -15.67 12.68
C VAL A 520 25.46 -14.43 13.53
N ASP A 521 26.29 -14.27 14.56
CA ASP A 521 26.36 -13.05 15.35
C ASP A 521 27.29 -12.05 14.64
N TRP A 522 26.68 -11.04 14.00
CA TRP A 522 27.38 -10.06 13.18
C TRP A 522 28.02 -8.94 14.01
N GLY A 523 29.31 -8.70 13.78
CA GLY A 523 30.05 -7.52 14.23
C GLY A 523 30.27 -6.55 13.06
N PHE A 524 29.45 -5.51 12.95
CA PHE A 524 29.61 -4.46 11.93
C PHE A 524 30.66 -3.44 12.40
N GLY A 525 31.95 -3.76 12.26
CA GLY A 525 33.05 -2.87 12.62
C GLY A 525 33.17 -1.65 11.70
N ARG A 526 33.43 -0.46 12.28
CA ARG A 526 33.93 0.71 11.53
C ARG A 526 35.30 0.35 10.92
N ASN A 527 35.48 0.57 9.62
CA ASN A 527 36.76 0.48 8.91
C ASN A 527 37.92 0.95 9.78
N ARG A 528 38.72 0.02 10.31
CA ARG A 528 40.11 0.31 10.66
C ARG A 528 40.86 0.13 9.36
N GLY A 529 41.07 1.24 8.64
CA GLY A 529 42.03 1.27 7.56
C GLY A 529 43.37 0.78 8.12
N ILE A 530 43.94 -0.24 7.47
CA ILE A 530 45.32 -0.66 7.68
C ILE A 530 46.15 0.53 7.21
N GLY A 531 46.66 1.32 8.16
CA GLY A 531 47.74 2.25 7.91
C GLY A 531 48.99 1.43 7.64
N ILE A 532 49.55 1.59 6.44
CA ILE A 532 50.98 1.38 6.22
C ILE A 532 51.69 2.62 6.74
#